data_AF-A0AAW1QMZ2-F1
#
_entry.id   AF-A0AAW1QMZ2-F1
#
_cell.length_a   1.000
_cell.length_b   1.000
_cell.length_c   1.000
_cell.angle_alpha   90.00
_cell.angle_beta   90.00
_cell.angle_gamma   90.00
#
_symmetry.space_group_name_H-M   'P 1'
#
loop_
_entity.id
_entity.type
_entity.pdbx_description
1 polymer ?
#
loop_
_entity_poly.entity_id
_entity_poly.type
_entity_poly.pdbx_seq_one_letter_code
_entity_poly.pdbx_strand_id
1 'polypeptide(L)'
;MFSWGAGSLGQLGSGMQSDSLRPLEVQACFSPVQQISCGGHHTVFLTGKHAHACGGLNGMGSMAEAGHEEQVVPQAVPFNAWSKIQVMQIGTGWAHAAFVTETGQAYMAGEGKAGQLGLGQSVLTAHQPCLHADLASHWEVKQAACGMHHTLLLAAPRFGMQAREHGQVILGYGLQKHGQLGLLPEGSGQEGQANHQPEKHGAHELVAAGGHLSAALYSSGSSCLVWGKDILTAAARGSYAEAVPLLLVSPGTSRSLPSRTAAAGHPSCRQNGAHFTAISLGWHHMLALDCMGGVWSWGSNSPSPREQRMRAS
;
A
#
# COMPACT_ATOMS: atom_id res chain seq x y z
N MET A 1 20.03 11.54 -5.69
CA MET A 1 18.55 11.38 -5.61
C MET A 1 17.93 12.76 -5.67
N PHE A 2 16.75 12.93 -6.26
CA PHE A 2 16.04 14.20 -6.27
C PHE A 2 14.71 14.11 -5.51
N SER A 3 14.33 15.17 -4.80
CA SER A 3 13.06 15.30 -4.07
C SER A 3 12.41 16.65 -4.38
N TRP A 4 11.09 16.70 -4.47
CA TRP A 4 10.31 17.93 -4.61
C TRP A 4 8.86 17.71 -4.15
N GLY A 5 8.11 18.79 -4.01
CA GLY A 5 6.75 18.80 -3.47
C GLY A 5 6.69 19.40 -2.07
N ALA A 6 5.74 18.93 -1.26
CA ALA A 6 5.58 19.36 0.12
C ALA A 6 6.79 18.91 0.95
N GLY A 7 7.38 19.84 1.70
CA GLY A 7 8.58 19.63 2.51
C GLY A 7 8.53 20.26 3.89
N SER A 8 7.40 20.89 4.25
CA SER A 8 7.20 21.56 5.54
C SER A 8 7.43 20.66 6.75
N LEU A 9 7.34 19.33 6.59
CA LEU A 9 7.55 18.36 7.66
C LEU A 9 8.90 17.64 7.56
N GLY A 10 9.83 18.13 6.73
CA GLY A 10 11.14 17.50 6.48
C GLY A 10 11.10 16.27 5.58
N GLN A 11 9.95 15.90 5.01
CA GLN A 11 9.77 14.66 4.22
C GLN A 11 10.56 14.62 2.90
N LEU A 12 11.12 15.75 2.47
CA LEU A 12 12.03 15.82 1.33
C LEU A 12 13.45 15.33 1.66
N GLY A 13 13.84 15.31 2.93
CA GLY A 13 15.18 14.87 3.34
C GLY A 13 16.32 15.83 2.95
N SER A 14 15.99 17.07 2.58
CA SER A 14 16.92 18.06 2.03
C SER A 14 17.75 18.83 3.06
N GLY A 15 17.51 18.60 4.35
CA GLY A 15 17.99 19.44 5.44
C GLY A 15 17.13 20.69 5.69
N MET A 16 16.01 20.85 4.98
CA MET A 16 15.12 22.02 5.08
C MET A 16 13.67 21.60 5.36
N GLN A 17 12.94 22.42 6.11
CA GLN A 17 11.48 22.33 6.34
C GLN A 17 10.73 23.28 5.41
N SER A 18 10.90 23.11 4.11
CA SER A 18 10.28 23.99 3.11
C SER A 18 9.86 23.20 1.89
N ASP A 19 8.74 23.60 1.31
CA ASP A 19 8.28 23.06 0.03
C ASP A 19 9.29 23.37 -1.07
N SER A 20 9.44 22.45 -2.01
CA SER A 20 10.24 22.66 -3.21
C SER A 20 9.40 22.44 -4.45
N LEU A 21 9.19 23.49 -5.24
CA LEU A 21 8.46 23.41 -6.50
C LEU A 21 9.30 22.84 -7.65
N ARG A 22 10.59 22.56 -7.41
CA ARG A 22 11.53 22.04 -8.40
C ARG A 22 12.30 20.85 -7.81
N PRO A 23 12.75 19.89 -8.64
CA PRO A 23 13.64 18.84 -8.19
C PRO A 23 14.87 19.43 -7.50
N LEU A 24 15.07 19.08 -6.23
CA LEU A 24 16.25 19.41 -5.45
C LEU A 24 17.08 18.14 -5.26
N GLU A 25 18.39 18.24 -5.44
CA GLU A 25 19.30 17.16 -5.11
C GLU A 25 19.40 16.98 -3.59
N VAL A 26 19.10 15.78 -3.11
CA VAL A 26 19.23 15.42 -1.69
C VAL A 26 20.64 14.92 -1.43
N GLN A 27 21.38 15.69 -0.64
CA GLN A 27 22.71 15.37 -0.14
C GLN A 27 22.56 14.37 1.02
N ALA A 28 22.66 13.08 0.71
CA ALA A 28 22.50 12.01 1.67
C ALA A 28 23.79 11.20 1.80
N CYS A 29 24.27 11.00 3.02
CA CYS A 29 25.50 10.26 3.33
C CYS A 29 25.22 8.75 3.50
N PHE A 30 24.56 8.12 2.53
CA PHE A 30 24.32 6.67 2.56
C PHE A 30 24.57 6.02 1.20
N SER A 31 24.66 4.68 1.22
CA SER A 31 24.87 3.85 0.03
C SER A 31 23.82 4.12 -1.05
N PRO A 32 24.06 3.73 -2.32
CA PRO A 32 23.09 3.91 -3.40
C PRO A 32 21.69 3.42 -3.01
N VAL A 33 20.69 4.28 -3.25
CA VAL A 33 19.29 4.00 -2.94
C VAL A 33 18.74 2.98 -3.93
N GLN A 34 18.17 1.90 -3.41
CA GLN A 34 17.56 0.81 -4.17
C GLN A 34 16.04 0.96 -4.27
N GLN A 35 15.40 1.48 -3.22
CA GLN A 35 13.96 1.70 -3.17
C GLN A 35 13.65 2.97 -2.38
N ILE A 36 12.61 3.67 -2.78
CA ILE A 36 12.03 4.82 -2.07
C ILE A 36 10.55 4.54 -1.87
N SER A 37 10.02 4.83 -0.69
CA SER A 37 8.60 4.77 -0.39
C SER A 37 8.19 6.05 0.32
N CYS A 38 7.23 6.76 -0.25
CA CYS A 38 6.74 8.04 0.26
C CYS A 38 5.39 7.83 0.95
N GLY A 39 5.31 8.21 2.22
CA GLY A 39 4.06 8.25 2.97
C GLY A 39 3.40 9.62 2.93
N GLY A 40 2.48 9.88 3.87
CA GLY A 40 1.78 11.17 3.94
C GLY A 40 2.72 12.34 4.25
N HIS A 41 3.58 12.14 5.25
CA HIS A 41 4.47 13.17 5.79
C HIS A 41 5.89 12.66 6.07
N HIS A 42 6.29 11.56 5.44
CA HIS A 42 7.59 10.94 5.65
C HIS A 42 8.04 10.22 4.37
N THR A 43 9.34 9.96 4.27
CA THR A 43 9.93 9.17 3.19
C THR A 43 10.88 8.15 3.78
N VAL A 44 10.80 6.91 3.29
CA VAL A 44 11.71 5.82 3.65
C VAL A 44 12.55 5.44 2.44
N PHE A 45 13.84 5.24 2.67
CA PHE A 45 14.84 4.87 1.68
C PHE A 45 15.44 3.52 2.04
N LEU A 46 15.53 2.61 1.08
CA LEU A 46 16.26 1.37 1.22
C LEU A 46 17.62 1.50 0.53
N THR A 47 18.70 1.27 1.26
CA THR A 47 20.08 1.40 0.76
C THR A 47 20.85 0.15 1.16
N GLY A 48 21.30 -0.64 0.17
CA GLY A 48 21.87 -1.97 0.41
C GLY A 48 20.86 -2.91 1.09
N LYS A 49 20.97 -3.07 2.41
CA LYS A 49 20.02 -3.86 3.23
C LYS A 49 19.55 -3.08 4.47
N HIS A 50 19.67 -1.75 4.44
CA HIS A 50 19.38 -0.85 5.56
C HIS A 50 18.34 0.20 5.16
N ALA A 51 17.32 0.37 6.00
CA ALA A 51 16.31 1.39 5.84
C ALA A 51 16.70 2.70 6.53
N HIS A 52 16.42 3.82 5.88
CA HIS A 52 16.60 5.17 6.39
C HIS A 52 15.29 5.93 6.23
N ALA A 53 14.99 6.89 7.10
CA ALA A 53 13.76 7.68 7.03
C ALA A 53 13.99 9.15 7.32
N CYS A 54 13.19 10.02 6.70
CA CYS A 54 13.06 11.44 7.01
C CYS A 54 11.58 11.84 7.08
N GLY A 55 11.32 13.00 7.69
CA GLY A 55 10.00 13.58 7.82
C GLY A 55 9.30 13.31 9.16
N GLY A 56 8.03 13.69 9.24
CA GLY A 56 7.16 13.53 10.41
C GLY A 56 6.51 12.15 10.49
N LEU A 57 7.29 11.07 10.65
CA LEU A 57 6.72 9.78 10.99
C LEU A 57 6.41 9.74 12.51
N ASN A 58 5.18 10.06 12.86
CA ASN A 58 4.63 9.95 14.21
C ASN A 58 4.73 8.50 14.71
N GLY A 59 5.86 8.14 15.31
CA GLY A 59 6.08 6.81 15.88
C GLY A 59 7.12 5.93 15.19
N MET A 60 8.27 6.45 14.72
CA MET A 60 9.51 5.67 14.73
C MET A 60 10.55 6.32 15.67
N GLY A 61 10.28 6.28 16.98
CA GLY A 61 11.17 6.36 18.16
C GLY A 61 12.62 5.88 18.03
N SER A 62 13.38 6.61 17.24
CA SER A 62 14.18 7.73 17.76
C SER A 62 13.52 9.11 17.54
N MET A 63 12.31 9.15 16.95
CA MET A 63 11.62 10.35 16.46
C MET A 63 10.34 10.74 17.25
N ALA A 64 10.08 10.11 18.40
CA ALA A 64 8.80 10.27 19.12
C ALA A 64 8.88 10.15 20.65
N GLU A 65 10.07 10.19 21.25
CA GLU A 65 10.20 10.46 22.69
C GLU A 65 10.45 11.95 22.91
N ALA A 66 9.56 12.59 23.67
CA ALA A 66 9.71 13.89 24.31
C ALA A 66 10.28 15.05 23.45
N GLY A 67 9.46 15.63 22.55
CA GLY A 67 9.63 17.03 22.12
C GLY A 67 10.67 17.31 21.03
N HIS A 68 10.99 16.34 20.16
CA HIS A 68 12.04 16.50 19.15
C HIS A 68 11.54 16.86 17.73
N GLU A 69 12.36 17.69 17.08
CA GLU A 69 12.22 18.26 15.74
C GLU A 69 12.11 17.19 14.64
N GLU A 70 11.41 17.54 13.56
CA GLU A 70 11.25 16.68 12.38
C GLU A 70 12.61 16.34 11.76
N GLN A 71 12.73 15.10 11.28
CA GLN A 71 13.97 14.64 10.66
C GLN A 71 14.07 15.19 9.24
N VAL A 72 14.80 16.29 9.09
CA VAL A 72 14.99 16.99 7.81
C VAL A 72 16.04 16.33 6.91
N VAL A 73 16.83 15.40 7.45
CA VAL A 73 17.78 14.57 6.69
C VAL A 73 17.49 13.10 6.94
N PRO A 74 17.71 12.19 5.97
CA PRO A 74 17.37 10.79 6.20
C PRO A 74 18.35 10.13 7.18
N GLN A 75 17.80 9.50 8.20
CA GLN A 75 18.54 8.81 9.27
C GLN A 75 18.23 7.33 9.27
N ALA A 76 19.16 6.51 9.76
CA ALA A 76 18.96 5.07 9.88
C ALA A 76 17.73 4.76 10.75
N VAL A 77 16.86 3.88 10.27
CA VAL A 77 15.70 3.40 11.03
C VAL A 77 16.20 2.47 12.13
N PRO A 78 15.90 2.73 13.42
CA PRO A 78 16.41 1.94 14.52
C PRO A 78 15.59 0.65 14.67
N PHE A 79 15.99 -0.40 13.95
CA PHE A 79 15.63 -1.77 14.35
C PHE A 79 16.29 -2.03 15.72
N ASN A 80 15.63 -2.79 16.60
CA ASN A 80 16.13 -3.07 17.95
C ASN A 80 17.64 -3.39 17.91
N ALA A 81 18.43 -2.65 18.71
CA ALA A 81 19.89 -2.52 18.55
C ALA A 81 20.70 -3.84 18.59
N TRP A 82 20.07 -4.92 19.01
CA TRP A 82 20.65 -6.25 19.15
C TRP A 82 20.45 -7.15 17.92
N SER A 83 19.64 -6.74 16.94
CA SER A 83 19.34 -7.56 15.78
C SER A 83 19.97 -6.98 14.49
N LYS A 84 20.68 -7.83 13.76
CA LYS A 84 21.20 -7.49 12.42
C LYS A 84 20.07 -7.71 11.40
N ILE A 85 19.07 -6.84 11.39
CA ILE A 85 17.96 -6.93 10.43
C ILE A 85 18.42 -6.42 9.07
N GLN A 86 18.15 -7.24 8.05
CA GLN A 86 18.42 -6.93 6.65
C GLN A 86 17.09 -6.75 5.94
N VAL A 87 16.79 -5.51 5.55
CA VAL A 87 15.56 -5.13 4.85
C VAL A 87 15.76 -5.32 3.35
N MET A 88 14.76 -5.91 2.68
CA MET A 88 14.74 -6.16 1.24
C MET A 88 13.62 -5.43 0.51
N GLN A 89 12.53 -5.08 1.20
CA GLN A 89 11.45 -4.30 0.63
C GLN A 89 10.83 -3.38 1.68
N ILE A 90 10.44 -2.18 1.24
CA ILE A 90 9.77 -1.17 2.08
C ILE A 90 8.43 -0.77 1.50
N GLY A 91 7.46 -0.48 2.36
CA GLY A 91 6.18 0.12 2.01
C GLY A 91 5.75 1.16 3.04
N THR A 92 5.23 2.30 2.60
CA THR A 92 4.78 3.38 3.49
C THR A 92 3.36 3.79 3.19
N GLY A 93 2.55 3.94 4.24
CA GLY A 93 1.20 4.48 4.16
C GLY A 93 1.14 5.93 4.60
N TRP A 94 -0.02 6.40 5.06
CA TRP A 94 -0.16 7.79 5.52
C TRP A 94 0.78 8.12 6.70
N ALA A 95 0.73 7.29 7.74
CA ALA A 95 1.46 7.50 8.99
C ALA A 95 2.07 6.20 9.56
N HIS A 96 2.29 5.19 8.70
CA HIS A 96 2.90 3.92 9.09
C HIS A 96 3.81 3.40 8.00
N ALA A 97 4.71 2.49 8.37
CA ALA A 97 5.65 1.84 7.46
C ALA A 97 5.73 0.34 7.73
N ALA A 98 5.99 -0.41 6.67
CA ALA A 98 6.25 -1.84 6.66
C ALA A 98 7.65 -2.10 6.08
N PHE A 99 8.38 -3.01 6.71
CA PHE A 99 9.73 -3.42 6.30
C PHE A 99 9.74 -4.93 6.18
N VAL A 100 9.99 -5.44 4.98
CA VAL A 100 10.11 -6.88 4.71
C VAL A 100 11.59 -7.22 4.67
N THR A 101 11.97 -8.25 5.41
CA THR A 101 13.36 -8.69 5.58
C THR A 101 13.74 -9.80 4.61
N GLU A 102 15.04 -10.08 4.48
CA GLU A 102 15.55 -11.19 3.65
C GLU A 102 15.03 -12.56 4.08
N THR A 103 14.66 -12.72 5.36
CA THR A 103 14.08 -13.96 5.89
C THR A 103 12.56 -14.03 5.69
N GLY A 104 11.95 -13.04 5.03
CA GLY A 104 10.51 -12.93 4.82
C GLY A 104 9.72 -12.56 6.09
N GLN A 105 10.36 -11.98 7.10
CA GLN A 105 9.68 -11.40 8.25
C GLN A 105 9.24 -9.96 7.94
N ALA A 106 8.06 -9.57 8.44
CA ALA A 106 7.55 -8.21 8.35
C ALA A 106 7.71 -7.48 9.69
N TYR A 107 8.26 -6.27 9.62
CA TYR A 107 8.33 -5.31 10.73
C TYR A 107 7.45 -4.12 10.42
N MET A 108 6.71 -3.65 11.42
CA MET A 108 5.69 -2.61 11.28
C MET A 108 5.98 -1.47 12.25
N ALA A 109 5.81 -0.22 11.81
CA ALA A 109 6.08 0.95 12.63
C ALA A 109 5.13 2.12 12.33
N GLY A 110 5.02 3.06 13.26
CA GLY A 110 4.15 4.24 13.15
C GLY A 110 2.76 4.02 13.74
N GLU A 111 1.74 4.66 13.16
CA GLU A 111 0.38 4.63 13.70
C GLU A 111 -0.31 3.28 13.50
N GLY A 112 -0.96 2.77 14.56
CA GLY A 112 -1.74 1.53 14.57
C GLY A 112 -3.19 1.68 15.02
N LYS A 113 -3.70 2.91 15.18
CA LYS A 113 -5.06 3.19 15.68
C LYS A 113 -6.18 2.54 14.88
N ALA A 114 -5.98 2.26 13.59
CA ALA A 114 -6.95 1.58 12.74
C ALA A 114 -6.63 0.09 12.57
N GLY A 115 -5.63 -0.45 13.28
CA GLY A 115 -5.13 -1.82 13.14
C GLY A 115 -4.16 -2.04 11.97
N GLN A 116 -3.72 -0.97 11.28
CA GLN A 116 -2.94 -1.07 10.04
C GLN A 116 -1.54 -1.70 10.20
N LEU A 117 -1.07 -1.85 11.44
CA LEU A 117 0.17 -2.53 11.77
C LEU A 117 0.00 -4.06 11.89
N GLY A 118 -1.21 -4.57 12.12
CA GLY A 118 -1.43 -6.00 12.36
C GLY A 118 -0.85 -6.57 13.67
N LEU A 119 -0.25 -5.73 14.53
CA LEU A 119 0.41 -6.14 15.79
C LEU A 119 -0.55 -6.39 16.98
N GLY A 120 -1.86 -6.49 16.71
CA GLY A 120 -2.91 -6.57 17.73
C GLY A 120 -3.57 -5.22 18.05
N GLN A 121 -4.84 -5.25 18.45
CA GLN A 121 -5.70 -4.07 18.64
C GLN A 121 -5.17 -3.08 19.70
N SER A 122 -4.45 -3.58 20.70
CA SER A 122 -3.89 -2.75 21.77
C SER A 122 -2.70 -1.89 21.33
N VAL A 123 -2.10 -2.18 20.16
CA VAL A 123 -0.92 -1.46 19.65
C VAL A 123 -1.35 -0.25 18.82
N LEU A 124 -1.66 0.85 19.50
CA LEU A 124 -2.12 2.08 18.85
C LEU A 124 -1.01 2.84 18.11
N THR A 125 0.25 2.62 18.48
CA THR A 125 1.44 3.19 17.82
C THR A 125 2.64 2.28 18.11
N ALA A 126 3.45 1.99 17.11
CA ALA A 126 4.69 1.23 17.25
C ALA A 126 5.89 2.14 17.00
N HIS A 127 6.44 2.72 18.07
CA HIS A 127 7.55 3.67 18.02
C HIS A 127 8.85 3.10 17.45
N GLN A 128 9.01 1.81 17.22
CA GLN A 128 10.16 1.30 16.47
C GLN A 128 9.61 0.19 15.57
N PRO A 129 10.33 -0.20 14.49
CA PRO A 129 9.97 -1.38 13.73
C PRO A 129 9.79 -2.57 14.67
N CYS A 130 8.56 -3.03 14.78
CA CYS A 130 8.16 -4.13 15.65
C CYS A 130 7.83 -5.35 14.78
N LEU A 131 8.34 -6.51 15.18
CA LEU A 131 8.11 -7.76 14.45
C LEU A 131 6.63 -8.16 14.51
N HIS A 132 6.04 -8.45 13.35
CA HIS A 132 4.74 -9.11 13.30
C HIS A 132 4.92 -10.61 13.61
N ALA A 133 4.93 -10.96 14.89
CA ALA A 133 5.30 -12.30 15.38
C ALA A 133 4.43 -13.44 14.81
N ASP A 134 3.11 -13.21 14.70
CA ASP A 134 2.18 -14.19 14.14
C ASP A 134 2.51 -14.50 12.67
N LEU A 135 2.77 -13.46 11.86
CA LEU A 135 3.21 -13.65 10.48
C LEU A 135 4.55 -14.35 10.41
N ALA A 136 5.52 -13.96 11.23
CA ALA A 136 6.85 -14.55 11.23
C ALA A 136 6.83 -16.07 11.46
N SER A 137 5.85 -16.56 12.22
CA SER A 137 5.70 -17.98 12.57
C SER A 137 5.12 -18.83 11.44
N HIS A 138 4.30 -18.23 10.56
CA HIS A 138 3.51 -18.98 9.58
C HIS A 138 3.76 -18.61 8.12
N TRP A 139 4.21 -17.38 7.88
CA TRP A 139 4.26 -16.76 6.57
C TRP A 139 5.65 -16.21 6.24
N GLU A 140 5.99 -16.33 4.97
CA GLU A 140 7.10 -15.65 4.32
C GLU A 140 6.53 -14.49 3.51
N VAL A 141 6.68 -13.27 4.02
CA VAL A 141 6.21 -12.05 3.37
C VAL A 141 7.19 -11.68 2.26
N LYS A 142 6.65 -11.40 1.06
CA LYS A 142 7.41 -11.04 -0.14
C LYS A 142 7.29 -9.57 -0.50
N GLN A 143 6.14 -8.96 -0.24
CA GLN A 143 5.88 -7.56 -0.55
C GLN A 143 4.91 -6.96 0.46
N ALA A 144 5.18 -5.72 0.88
CA ALA A 144 4.22 -4.90 1.61
C ALA A 144 3.77 -3.70 0.76
N ALA A 145 2.47 -3.46 0.69
CA ALA A 145 1.89 -2.25 0.13
C ALA A 145 1.01 -1.58 1.20
N CYS A 146 1.33 -0.33 1.52
CA CYS A 146 0.66 0.42 2.57
C CYS A 146 -0.17 1.55 1.96
N GLY A 147 -1.47 1.53 2.21
CA GLY A 147 -2.38 2.60 1.84
C GLY A 147 -2.53 3.63 2.96
N MET A 148 -3.58 4.45 2.92
CA MET A 148 -3.76 5.50 3.93
C MET A 148 -3.85 4.93 5.36
N HIS A 149 -4.75 3.97 5.57
CA HIS A 149 -5.02 3.36 6.88
C HIS A 149 -5.12 1.83 6.80
N HIS A 150 -4.46 1.22 5.82
CA HIS A 150 -4.41 -0.24 5.69
C HIS A 150 -3.07 -0.68 5.11
N THR A 151 -2.73 -1.94 5.35
CA THR A 151 -1.57 -2.63 4.81
C THR A 151 -2.04 -3.89 4.10
N LEU A 152 -1.51 -4.14 2.91
CA LEU A 152 -1.58 -5.42 2.22
C LEU A 152 -0.20 -6.08 2.23
N LEU A 153 -0.15 -7.36 2.56
CA LEU A 153 1.06 -8.17 2.51
C LEU A 153 0.85 -9.33 1.54
N LEU A 154 1.70 -9.42 0.52
CA LEU A 154 1.79 -10.59 -0.33
C LEU A 154 2.71 -11.60 0.36
N ALA A 155 2.19 -12.77 0.72
CA ALA A 155 2.91 -13.77 1.50
C ALA A 155 2.74 -15.18 0.93
N ALA A 156 3.66 -16.08 1.28
CA ALA A 156 3.56 -17.50 1.02
C ALA A 156 3.72 -18.29 2.33
N PRO A 157 3.11 -19.48 2.47
CA PRO A 157 3.33 -20.31 3.65
C PRO A 157 4.83 -20.68 3.78
N ARG A 158 5.37 -20.68 5.00
CA ARG A 158 6.73 -21.21 5.22
C ARG A 158 6.75 -22.73 5.00
N PHE A 159 7.83 -23.24 4.38
CA PHE A 159 8.03 -24.67 4.10
C PHE A 159 7.79 -25.54 5.35
N GLY A 160 6.88 -26.52 5.25
CA GLY A 160 6.63 -27.52 6.31
C GLY A 160 5.19 -27.60 6.81
N MET A 161 4.39 -26.54 6.67
CA MET A 161 2.93 -26.62 6.76
C MET A 161 2.38 -26.93 5.37
N GLN A 162 1.47 -27.91 5.25
CA GLN A 162 0.80 -28.40 4.03
C GLN A 162 0.89 -27.48 2.80
N ALA A 163 2.07 -27.42 2.18
CA ALA A 163 2.41 -26.54 1.07
C ALA A 163 1.77 -27.01 -0.25
N ARG A 164 0.75 -27.86 -0.15
CA ARG A 164 0.23 -28.67 -1.25
C ARG A 164 -1.05 -28.11 -1.88
N GLU A 165 -1.67 -27.08 -1.31
CA GLU A 165 -2.89 -26.49 -1.91
C GLU A 165 -2.97 -24.96 -1.93
N HIS A 166 -2.15 -24.24 -1.16
CA HIS A 166 -2.25 -22.78 -1.05
C HIS A 166 -1.02 -22.09 -1.66
N GLY A 167 -1.22 -21.38 -2.77
CA GLY A 167 -0.23 -20.50 -3.39
C GLY A 167 0.02 -19.23 -2.55
N GLN A 168 0.60 -18.20 -3.18
CA GLN A 168 0.72 -16.88 -2.56
C GLN A 168 -0.66 -16.33 -2.17
N VAL A 169 -0.72 -15.68 -1.01
CA VAL A 169 -1.93 -15.06 -0.44
C VAL A 169 -1.71 -13.58 -0.20
N ILE A 170 -2.81 -12.83 -0.10
CA ILE A 170 -2.81 -11.42 0.30
C ILE A 170 -3.42 -11.32 1.68
N LEU A 171 -2.67 -10.76 2.63
CA LEU A 171 -3.11 -10.52 4.01
C LEU A 171 -3.36 -9.03 4.18
N GLY A 172 -4.55 -8.67 4.68
CA GLY A 172 -4.97 -7.28 4.84
C GLY A 172 -5.12 -6.90 6.31
N TYR A 173 -4.55 -5.75 6.69
CA TYR A 173 -4.65 -5.20 8.04
C TYR A 173 -5.08 -3.75 8.00
N GLY A 174 -5.90 -3.33 8.96
CA GLY A 174 -6.26 -1.93 9.14
C GLY A 174 -7.74 -1.64 8.94
N LEU A 175 -8.01 -0.45 8.42
CA LEU A 175 -9.36 0.05 8.25
C LEU A 175 -10.10 -0.71 7.16
N GLN A 176 -11.32 -1.17 7.45
CA GLN A 176 -12.20 -1.87 6.48
C GLN A 176 -13.46 -1.10 6.08
N LYS A 177 -13.67 0.11 6.62
CA LYS A 177 -14.91 0.90 6.42
C LYS A 177 -15.27 1.20 4.96
N HIS A 178 -14.34 0.97 4.04
CA HIS A 178 -14.45 1.24 2.62
C HIS A 178 -14.24 -0.01 1.76
N GLY A 179 -14.23 -1.20 2.36
CA GLY A 179 -14.01 -2.46 1.65
C GLY A 179 -12.56 -2.69 1.24
N GLN A 180 -11.62 -1.84 1.65
CA GLN A 180 -10.24 -1.82 1.14
C GLN A 180 -9.39 -3.05 1.54
N LEU A 181 -9.82 -3.86 2.51
CA LEU A 181 -9.21 -5.15 2.82
C LEU A 181 -9.81 -6.31 2.01
N GLY A 182 -10.88 -6.08 1.23
CA GLY A 182 -11.52 -7.12 0.42
C GLY A 182 -12.51 -8.01 1.18
N LEU A 183 -12.77 -7.73 2.47
CA LEU A 183 -13.74 -8.49 3.27
C LEU A 183 -15.19 -8.10 2.95
N LEU A 184 -16.07 -9.10 2.88
CA LEU A 184 -17.52 -8.88 2.94
C LEU A 184 -17.90 -8.37 4.34
N PRO A 185 -18.84 -7.42 4.47
CA PRO A 185 -19.31 -6.97 5.77
C PRO A 185 -20.14 -8.08 6.41
N GLU A 186 -19.52 -8.92 7.24
CA GLU A 186 -20.28 -9.77 8.15
C GLU A 186 -20.95 -8.89 9.22
N GLY A 187 -22.21 -9.21 9.52
CA GLY A 187 -23.11 -8.36 10.30
C GLY A 187 -22.50 -7.89 11.62
N SER A 188 -22.59 -6.58 11.87
CA SER A 188 -22.51 -5.93 13.18
C SER A 188 -21.54 -6.57 14.19
N GLY A 189 -20.24 -6.41 13.98
CA GLY A 189 -19.21 -6.72 14.97
C GLY A 189 -17.94 -5.95 14.67
N GLN A 190 -17.41 -5.24 15.65
CA GLN A 190 -16.21 -4.41 15.52
C GLN A 190 -14.98 -5.25 15.16
N GLU A 191 -14.10 -4.64 14.35
CA GLU A 191 -12.67 -4.98 14.20
C GLU A 191 -12.39 -6.43 13.74
N GLY A 192 -12.80 -6.72 12.51
CA GLY A 192 -12.45 -7.96 11.82
C GLY A 192 -11.03 -7.94 11.26
N GLN A 193 -10.15 -8.73 11.87
CA GLN A 193 -8.90 -9.21 11.27
C GLN A 193 -9.27 -10.01 10.00
N ALA A 194 -8.80 -9.56 8.83
CA ALA A 194 -9.09 -10.22 7.57
C ALA A 194 -8.19 -11.44 7.38
N ASN A 195 -8.58 -12.58 7.96
CA ASN A 195 -8.06 -13.88 7.51
C ASN A 195 -8.75 -14.24 6.19
N HIS A 196 -8.25 -13.70 5.07
CA HIS A 196 -8.64 -14.25 3.78
C HIS A 196 -7.99 -15.62 3.59
N GLN A 197 -8.83 -16.64 3.50
CA GLN A 197 -8.47 -17.85 2.77
C GLN A 197 -8.28 -17.49 1.29
N PRO A 198 -7.27 -18.07 0.61
CA PRO A 198 -7.08 -17.84 -0.82
C PRO A 198 -8.32 -18.28 -1.58
N GLU A 199 -9.04 -17.33 -2.19
CA GLU A 199 -9.92 -17.70 -3.29
C GLU A 199 -9.05 -18.28 -4.40
N LYS A 200 -9.45 -19.44 -4.95
CA LYS A 200 -8.73 -20.14 -6.03
C LYS A 200 -8.78 -19.34 -7.33
N HIS A 201 -7.96 -18.31 -7.40
CA HIS A 201 -7.56 -17.65 -8.63
C HIS A 201 -6.02 -17.62 -8.60
N GLY A 202 -5.38 -17.91 -9.73
CA GLY A 202 -3.95 -18.28 -9.80
C GLY A 202 -2.98 -17.37 -9.05
N ALA A 203 -1.73 -17.80 -8.88
CA ALA A 203 -0.73 -17.11 -8.06
C ALA A 203 -0.69 -15.58 -8.30
N HIS A 204 -0.71 -14.79 -7.23
CA HIS A 204 -0.60 -13.33 -7.27
C HIS A 204 0.86 -12.90 -7.29
N GLU A 205 1.18 -11.89 -8.10
CA GLU A 205 2.55 -11.42 -8.29
C GLU A 205 2.83 -10.12 -7.53
N LEU A 206 1.91 -9.16 -7.57
CA LEU A 206 2.09 -7.85 -6.96
C LEU A 206 0.83 -7.38 -6.25
N VAL A 207 1.02 -6.59 -5.18
CA VAL A 207 -0.03 -5.83 -4.51
C VAL A 207 0.28 -4.33 -4.55
N ALA A 208 -0.77 -3.51 -4.58
CA ALA A 208 -0.69 -2.06 -4.43
C ALA A 208 -1.82 -1.57 -3.53
N ALA A 209 -1.54 -0.54 -2.74
CA ALA A 209 -2.49 0.06 -1.81
C ALA A 209 -2.46 1.58 -1.96
N GLY A 210 -3.63 2.20 -2.03
CA GLY A 210 -3.82 3.64 -2.22
C GLY A 210 -4.53 4.29 -1.05
N GLY A 211 -5.28 5.37 -1.31
CA GLY A 211 -6.05 6.06 -0.27
C GLY A 211 -7.05 5.12 0.43
N HIS A 212 -8.05 4.68 -0.33
CA HIS A 212 -9.05 3.69 0.10
C HIS A 212 -9.23 2.55 -0.91
N LEU A 213 -8.30 2.45 -1.86
CA LEU A 213 -8.26 1.45 -2.91
C LEU A 213 -7.14 0.46 -2.62
N SER A 214 -7.35 -0.75 -3.11
CA SER A 214 -6.38 -1.83 -3.10
C SER A 214 -6.43 -2.55 -4.44
N ALA A 215 -5.29 -3.07 -4.86
CA ALA A 215 -5.17 -3.77 -6.13
C ALA A 215 -4.17 -4.92 -6.05
N ALA A 216 -4.40 -5.94 -6.87
CA ALA A 216 -3.49 -7.05 -7.04
C ALA A 216 -3.33 -7.40 -8.51
N LEU A 217 -2.10 -7.74 -8.90
CA LEU A 217 -1.77 -8.24 -10.22
C LEU A 217 -1.57 -9.76 -10.14
N TYR A 218 -2.18 -10.49 -11.06
CA TYR A 218 -1.96 -11.94 -11.19
C TYR A 218 -0.64 -12.23 -11.91
N SER A 219 0.02 -13.32 -11.54
CA SER A 219 1.27 -13.80 -12.17
C SER A 219 1.19 -14.09 -13.66
N SER A 220 -0.01 -14.24 -14.22
CA SER A 220 -0.19 -14.31 -15.67
C SER A 220 0.02 -12.96 -16.38
N GLY A 221 0.00 -11.86 -15.63
CA GLY A 221 -0.06 -10.48 -16.14
C GLY A 221 -1.37 -10.13 -16.85
N SER A 222 -2.24 -11.11 -17.16
CA SER A 222 -3.41 -10.91 -18.03
C SER A 222 -4.60 -10.23 -17.34
N SER A 223 -4.54 -10.02 -16.03
CA SER A 223 -5.62 -9.40 -15.27
C SER A 223 -5.12 -8.78 -13.97
N CYS A 224 -5.79 -7.73 -13.53
CA CYS A 224 -5.66 -7.16 -12.20
C CYS A 224 -7.03 -7.17 -11.49
N LEU A 225 -6.98 -7.27 -10.17
CA LEU A 225 -8.11 -7.04 -9.27
C LEU A 225 -7.97 -5.66 -8.64
N VAL A 226 -9.09 -4.97 -8.45
CA VAL A 226 -9.17 -3.69 -7.74
C VAL A 226 -10.39 -3.72 -6.83
N TRP A 227 -10.22 -3.30 -5.58
CA TRP A 227 -11.28 -3.26 -4.57
C TRP A 227 -11.13 -2.05 -3.65
N GLY A 228 -12.18 -1.73 -2.89
CA GLY A 228 -12.23 -0.58 -1.99
C GLY A 228 -13.22 0.51 -2.43
N LYS A 229 -13.07 1.72 -1.87
CA LYS A 229 -13.94 2.86 -2.19
C LYS A 229 -13.41 3.66 -3.37
N ASP A 230 -14.32 4.34 -4.06
CA ASP A 230 -14.05 5.19 -5.24
C ASP A 230 -13.71 4.41 -6.51
N ILE A 231 -14.12 3.13 -6.58
CA ILE A 231 -14.15 2.33 -7.82
C ILE A 231 -14.86 3.09 -8.96
N LEU A 232 -15.89 3.88 -8.63
CA LEU A 232 -16.73 4.64 -9.59
C LEU A 232 -16.11 5.94 -10.15
N THR A 233 -15.06 6.49 -9.52
CA THR A 233 -14.27 7.58 -10.12
C THR A 233 -13.05 7.03 -10.85
N ALA A 234 -12.61 5.82 -10.51
CA ALA A 234 -11.67 5.08 -11.35
C ALA A 234 -12.29 4.62 -12.68
N ALA A 235 -13.51 4.10 -12.62
CA ALA A 235 -14.28 3.66 -13.77
C ALA A 235 -15.42 4.65 -14.05
N ALA A 236 -15.23 5.61 -14.97
CA ALA A 236 -16.19 6.68 -15.21
C ALA A 236 -17.62 6.20 -15.55
N ARG A 237 -18.58 6.64 -14.72
CA ARG A 237 -20.04 6.81 -14.94
C ARG A 237 -20.86 5.60 -15.42
N GLY A 238 -21.50 4.93 -14.46
CA GLY A 238 -22.72 4.14 -14.64
C GLY A 238 -23.26 3.56 -13.32
N SER A 239 -24.13 4.33 -12.64
CA SER A 239 -25.09 3.98 -11.56
C SER A 239 -24.75 2.92 -10.49
N TYR A 240 -24.82 3.35 -9.21
CA TYR A 240 -25.23 2.63 -7.97
C TYR A 240 -24.97 1.10 -7.88
N ALA A 241 -24.37 0.48 -6.87
CA ALA A 241 -24.01 0.84 -5.51
C ALA A 241 -23.18 -0.33 -4.93
N GLU A 242 -22.51 -0.08 -3.80
CA GLU A 242 -22.00 -1.08 -2.84
C GLU A 242 -20.88 -2.04 -3.28
N ALA A 243 -20.19 -2.56 -2.27
CA ALA A 243 -18.90 -3.24 -2.31
C ALA A 243 -18.93 -4.57 -3.08
N VAL A 244 -18.97 -4.47 -4.40
CA VAL A 244 -18.73 -5.56 -5.34
C VAL A 244 -17.50 -5.16 -6.15
N PRO A 245 -16.48 -6.02 -6.32
CA PRO A 245 -15.45 -5.73 -7.33
C PRO A 245 -16.17 -5.56 -8.69
N LEU A 246 -15.64 -4.84 -9.68
CA LEU A 246 -16.36 -4.56 -10.95
C LEU A 246 -15.47 -4.64 -12.21
N LEU A 247 -16.08 -5.18 -13.28
CA LEU A 247 -15.43 -5.62 -14.53
C LEU A 247 -15.14 -4.36 -15.35
N LEU A 248 -13.90 -4.14 -15.77
CA LEU A 248 -13.58 -3.05 -16.69
C LEU A 248 -13.78 -3.54 -18.14
N VAL A 249 -14.69 -2.88 -18.87
CA VAL A 249 -14.83 -2.97 -20.34
C VAL A 249 -14.40 -1.64 -20.95
N SER A 250 -13.67 -1.71 -22.07
CA SER A 250 -13.01 -0.64 -22.82
C SER A 250 -13.91 0.55 -23.23
N PRO A 251 -13.36 1.76 -23.47
CA PRO A 251 -14.11 2.89 -23.97
C PRO A 251 -14.34 2.80 -25.49
N GLY A 252 -15.58 3.05 -25.91
CA GLY A 252 -15.90 3.36 -27.31
C GLY A 252 -16.96 2.44 -27.92
N THR A 253 -18.23 2.75 -27.71
CA THR A 253 -19.20 3.02 -28.79
C THR A 253 -20.55 3.30 -28.15
N SER A 254 -21.11 4.47 -28.47
CA SER A 254 -22.52 4.76 -28.25
C SER A 254 -23.35 3.75 -29.02
N ARG A 255 -23.93 2.74 -28.34
CA ARG A 255 -25.20 2.14 -28.72
C ARG A 255 -25.69 1.26 -27.58
N SER A 256 -26.90 1.59 -27.15
CA SER A 256 -27.79 0.81 -26.30
C SER A 256 -27.59 -0.69 -26.43
N LEU A 257 -27.32 -1.38 -25.32
CA LEU A 257 -27.42 -2.84 -25.23
C LEU A 257 -28.11 -3.25 -23.91
N PRO A 258 -28.72 -4.44 -23.91
CA PRO A 258 -29.87 -4.79 -23.11
C PRO A 258 -29.46 -5.39 -21.77
N SER A 259 -30.40 -5.31 -20.84
CA SER A 259 -30.41 -6.07 -19.61
C SER A 259 -30.25 -7.57 -19.85
N ARG A 260 -29.23 -8.18 -19.25
CA ARG A 260 -29.29 -9.59 -18.83
C ARG A 260 -28.40 -9.80 -17.61
N THR A 261 -29.06 -10.31 -16.57
CA THR A 261 -28.57 -10.77 -15.28
C THR A 261 -27.34 -11.65 -15.38
N ALA A 262 -26.24 -11.27 -14.70
CA ALA A 262 -25.09 -12.12 -14.47
C ALA A 262 -24.89 -12.31 -12.96
N ALA A 263 -24.68 -13.57 -12.57
CA ALA A 263 -24.58 -14.06 -11.20
C ALA A 263 -23.34 -13.51 -10.46
N ALA A 264 -23.43 -13.53 -9.12
CA ALA A 264 -22.38 -13.13 -8.18
C ALA A 264 -21.01 -13.74 -8.54
N GLY A 265 -20.06 -12.90 -8.94
CA GLY A 265 -18.70 -13.28 -9.23
C GLY A 265 -17.80 -12.05 -9.26
N HIS A 266 -16.61 -12.18 -8.65
CA HIS A 266 -15.64 -11.10 -8.52
C HIS A 266 -15.12 -10.65 -9.90
N PRO A 267 -15.23 -9.37 -10.23
CA PRO A 267 -14.84 -8.89 -11.54
C PRO A 267 -13.36 -8.56 -11.72
N SER A 268 -12.89 -8.89 -12.91
CA SER A 268 -11.51 -8.73 -13.38
C SER A 268 -11.45 -7.70 -14.50
N CYS A 269 -10.39 -6.90 -14.54
CA CYS A 269 -10.04 -6.15 -15.74
C CYS A 269 -9.42 -7.14 -16.74
N ARG A 270 -10.22 -7.69 -17.67
CA ARG A 270 -9.72 -8.47 -18.80
C ARG A 270 -9.80 -7.61 -20.06
N GLN A 271 -8.64 -7.21 -20.57
CA GLN A 271 -8.53 -6.76 -21.95
C GLN A 271 -7.86 -7.87 -22.76
N ASN A 272 -8.50 -8.28 -23.86
CA ASN A 272 -7.92 -9.28 -24.76
C ASN A 272 -6.57 -8.76 -25.30
N GLY A 273 -5.46 -9.34 -24.81
CA GLY A 273 -4.11 -9.11 -25.33
C GLY A 273 -3.17 -8.25 -24.48
N ALA A 274 -3.64 -7.57 -23.43
CA ALA A 274 -2.76 -6.79 -22.55
C ALA A 274 -2.19 -7.65 -21.42
N HIS A 275 -0.86 -7.67 -21.27
CA HIS A 275 -0.16 -8.27 -20.12
C HIS A 275 0.47 -7.17 -19.29
N PHE A 276 -0.08 -6.91 -18.11
CA PHE A 276 0.45 -5.92 -17.17
C PHE A 276 1.66 -6.45 -16.42
N THR A 277 2.66 -5.58 -16.20
CA THR A 277 3.91 -5.88 -15.50
C THR A 277 4.09 -5.04 -14.24
N ALA A 278 3.33 -3.94 -14.09
CA ALA A 278 3.35 -3.11 -12.90
C ALA A 278 1.99 -2.45 -12.66
N ILE A 279 1.69 -2.21 -11.39
CA ILE A 279 0.51 -1.47 -10.93
C ILE A 279 0.92 -0.45 -9.86
N SER A 280 0.22 0.67 -9.82
CA SER A 280 0.39 1.70 -8.78
C SER A 280 -0.95 2.33 -8.44
N LEU A 281 -1.16 2.64 -7.17
CA LEU A 281 -2.36 3.31 -6.68
C LEU A 281 -2.01 4.68 -6.10
N GLY A 282 -2.73 5.69 -6.57
CA GLY A 282 -2.82 6.99 -5.91
C GLY A 282 -3.95 7.01 -4.90
N TRP A 283 -4.36 8.21 -4.51
CA TRP A 283 -5.43 8.37 -3.53
C TRP A 283 -6.80 7.92 -4.06
N HIS A 284 -7.11 8.32 -5.32
CA HIS A 284 -8.38 8.09 -6.00
C HIS A 284 -8.19 7.60 -7.45
N HIS A 285 -7.00 7.12 -7.80
CA HIS A 285 -6.67 6.63 -9.15
C HIS A 285 -5.71 5.46 -9.11
N MET A 286 -5.65 4.73 -10.22
CA MET A 286 -4.76 3.60 -10.47
C MET A 286 -4.03 3.81 -11.79
N LEU A 287 -2.78 3.38 -11.83
CA LEU A 287 -1.99 3.23 -13.03
C LEU A 287 -1.60 1.76 -13.22
N ALA A 288 -1.51 1.31 -14.46
CA ALA A 288 -0.89 0.04 -14.82
C ALA A 288 0.03 0.20 -16.04
N LEU A 289 1.12 -0.57 -16.05
CA LEU A 289 2.06 -0.65 -17.16
C LEU A 289 1.92 -2.02 -17.82
N ASP A 290 1.81 -2.06 -19.14
CA ASP A 290 1.84 -3.31 -19.91
C ASP A 290 3.24 -3.66 -20.43
N CYS A 291 3.40 -4.91 -20.86
CA CYS A 291 4.66 -5.46 -21.36
C CYS A 291 5.15 -4.81 -22.67
N MET A 292 4.29 -4.04 -23.35
CA MET A 292 4.63 -3.27 -24.55
C MET A 292 5.01 -1.83 -24.22
N GLY A 293 5.02 -1.45 -22.93
CA GLY A 293 5.31 -0.10 -22.46
C GLY A 293 4.11 0.84 -22.47
N GLY A 294 2.90 0.33 -22.73
CA GLY A 294 1.66 1.10 -22.65
C GLY A 294 1.30 1.42 -21.20
N VAL A 295 0.91 2.68 -20.95
CA VAL A 295 0.49 3.15 -19.64
C VAL A 295 -1.02 3.35 -19.63
N TRP A 296 -1.67 2.76 -18.64
CA TRP A 296 -3.10 2.78 -18.45
C TRP A 296 -3.43 3.51 -17.16
N SER A 297 -4.50 4.31 -17.17
CA SER A 297 -4.94 5.05 -16.00
C SER A 297 -6.45 4.99 -15.84
N TRP A 298 -6.91 4.76 -14.62
CA TRP A 298 -8.31 4.79 -14.21
C TRP A 298 -8.39 5.62 -12.96
N GLY A 299 -9.21 6.67 -12.91
CA GLY A 299 -9.21 7.49 -11.71
C GLY A 299 -9.81 8.86 -11.81
N SER A 300 -9.88 9.48 -10.64
CA SER A 300 -9.89 10.92 -10.52
C SER A 300 -8.55 11.42 -9.99
N ASN A 301 -8.03 12.47 -10.63
CA ASN A 301 -6.96 13.30 -10.05
C ASN A 301 -7.50 14.64 -9.50
N SER A 302 -8.83 14.81 -9.50
CA SER A 302 -9.49 15.97 -8.93
C SER A 302 -9.61 15.82 -7.41
N PRO A 303 -9.20 16.82 -6.62
CA PRO A 303 -9.42 16.80 -5.17
C PRO A 303 -10.91 16.70 -4.90
N SER A 304 -11.28 15.93 -3.88
CA SER A 304 -12.66 15.81 -3.45
C SER A 304 -13.24 17.18 -3.10
N PRO A 305 -14.56 17.41 -3.22
CA PRO A 305 -15.18 18.67 -2.83
C PRO A 305 -14.87 19.09 -1.37
N ARG A 306 -14.57 18.12 -0.50
CA ARG A 306 -14.16 18.36 0.89
C ARG A 306 -12.73 18.88 1.00
N GLU A 307 -11.80 18.33 0.22
CA GLU A 307 -10.42 18.82 0.14
C GLU A 307 -10.32 20.19 -0.53
N GLN A 308 -11.16 20.45 -1.53
CA GLN A 308 -11.28 21.79 -2.14
C GLN A 308 -11.73 22.83 -1.11
N ARG A 309 -12.65 22.48 -0.21
CA ARG A 309 -13.10 23.38 0.87
C ARG A 309 -12.03 23.61 1.95
N MET A 310 -11.25 22.59 2.31
CA MET A 310 -10.15 22.75 3.28
C MET A 310 -8.95 23.52 2.72
N ARG A 311 -8.73 23.53 1.40
CA ARG A 311 -7.71 24.36 0.75
C ARG A 311 -8.14 25.81 0.53
N ALA A 312 -9.43 26.11 0.70
CA ALA A 312 -10.02 27.44 0.51
C ALA A 312 -10.21 28.21 1.84
N SER A 313 -9.79 27.63 2.97
CA SER A 313 -9.85 28.20 4.33
C SER A 313 -8.44 28.35 4.89
#